data_AF-A0A7W9A3T9-F1
#
_entry.id   AF-A0A7W9A3T9-F1
#
_cell.length_a   1.000
_cell.length_b   1.000
_cell.length_c   1.000
_cell.angle_alpha   90.00
_cell.angle_beta   90.00
_cell.angle_gamma   90.00
#
_symmetry.space_group_name_H-M   'P 1'
#
loop_
_entity.id
_entity.type
_entity.pdbx_description
1 polymer ?
#
loop_
_entity_poly.entity_id
_entity_poly.type
_entity_poly.pdbx_seq_one_letter_code
_entity_poly.pdbx_strand_id
1 'polypeptide(L)'
;MRLQPIPRRMSARLAVTTALAASLTLAACGQGPAEDDTPPAEAEAAAPETPEAPADGAEVAEVTSSGPPAYAAAYPGAQPSPSDAPTTDLGGTATFTTSDSPEAVIDFYQTRARDSGLSTVSALKQGQTQAYAAVDPEGRGATLQVVAEPSEADDSQTRVSVTWTAGQ
;
A
#
# COMPACT_ATOMS: atom_id res chain seq x y z
N MET A 1 -26.79 -13.64 64.96
CA MET A 1 -27.78 -13.84 63.88
C MET A 1 -27.10 -13.50 62.56
N ARG A 2 -27.25 -14.41 61.58
CA ARG A 2 -26.76 -14.27 60.20
C ARG A 2 -27.51 -13.16 59.47
N LEU A 3 -26.89 -12.59 58.43
CA LEU A 3 -27.40 -12.60 57.04
C LEU A 3 -26.40 -11.84 56.13
N GLN A 4 -25.76 -12.57 55.22
CA GLN A 4 -25.40 -12.00 53.91
C GLN A 4 -26.64 -12.11 53.00
N PRO A 5 -26.80 -11.16 52.06
CA PRO A 5 -26.95 -11.61 50.67
C PRO A 5 -26.20 -10.74 49.63
N ILE A 6 -25.65 -11.44 48.63
CA ILE A 6 -25.21 -10.97 47.30
C ILE A 6 -26.46 -10.96 46.37
N PRO A 7 -26.37 -10.74 45.05
CA PRO A 7 -26.23 -9.52 44.22
C PRO A 7 -27.56 -9.12 43.53
N ARG A 8 -27.61 -7.98 42.82
CA ARG A 8 -28.50 -7.84 41.63
C ARG A 8 -27.84 -7.06 40.50
N ARG A 9 -27.64 -7.76 39.39
CA ARG A 9 -27.47 -7.16 38.05
C ARG A 9 -28.69 -6.30 37.75
N MET A 10 -28.48 -5.06 37.31
CA MET A 10 -29.50 -4.30 36.61
C MET A 10 -28.90 -3.71 35.34
N SER A 11 -29.25 -4.34 34.23
CA SER A 11 -29.18 -3.79 32.89
C SER A 11 -30.02 -2.51 32.84
N ALA A 12 -29.37 -1.35 32.76
CA ALA A 12 -30.03 -0.11 32.37
C ALA A 12 -29.72 0.14 30.89
N ARG A 13 -30.68 -0.28 30.06
CA ARG A 13 -30.82 0.18 28.68
C ARG A 13 -31.00 1.70 28.73
N LEU A 14 -30.15 2.46 28.06
CA LEU A 14 -30.53 3.79 27.58
C LEU A 14 -30.33 3.84 26.07
N ALA A 15 -31.45 3.65 25.39
CA ALA A 15 -31.59 3.94 23.98
C ALA A 15 -31.53 5.46 23.79
N VAL A 16 -30.71 5.92 22.84
CA VAL A 16 -30.87 7.24 22.22
C VAL A 16 -30.98 6.99 20.72
N THR A 17 -32.23 6.85 20.29
CA THR A 17 -32.69 7.06 18.92
C THR A 17 -32.64 8.55 18.63
N THR A 18 -31.97 8.96 17.55
CA THR A 18 -32.32 10.21 16.87
C THR A 18 -32.17 9.99 15.38
N ALA A 19 -33.24 10.34 14.69
CA ALA A 19 -33.54 9.96 13.34
C ALA A 19 -32.99 10.96 12.32
N LEU A 20 -32.92 10.47 11.09
CA LEU A 20 -33.34 11.15 9.86
C LEU A 20 -32.43 12.26 9.28
N ALA A 21 -31.81 11.94 8.15
CA ALA A 21 -31.90 12.74 6.93
C ALA A 21 -31.34 11.95 5.73
N ALA A 22 -32.20 11.17 5.07
CA ALA A 22 -31.94 10.64 3.73
C ALA A 22 -32.49 11.65 2.72
N SER A 23 -31.62 12.32 1.99
CA SER A 23 -31.98 13.26 0.93
C SER A 23 -30.86 13.35 -0.10
N LEU A 24 -30.81 12.41 -1.04
CA LEU A 24 -30.09 12.57 -2.31
C LEU A 24 -31.01 12.10 -3.44
N THR A 25 -31.72 13.08 -3.98
CA THR A 25 -32.55 13.00 -5.19
C THR A 25 -31.69 13.18 -6.44
N LEU A 26 -31.90 12.28 -7.41
CA LEU A 26 -31.80 12.45 -8.86
C LEU A 26 -30.58 13.16 -9.48
N ALA A 27 -29.68 12.36 -10.07
CA ALA A 27 -29.06 12.66 -11.37
C ALA A 27 -28.40 11.40 -11.95
N ALA A 28 -29.17 10.54 -12.62
CA ALA A 28 -28.61 9.54 -13.52
C ALA A 28 -29.62 9.22 -14.64
N CYS A 29 -30.01 10.26 -15.39
CA CYS A 29 -30.46 10.05 -16.77
C CYS A 29 -29.19 9.78 -17.60
N GLY A 30 -28.78 8.52 -17.64
CA GLY A 30 -27.71 8.02 -18.51
C GLY A 30 -28.24 6.94 -19.44
N GLN A 31 -29.42 7.16 -20.02
CA GLN A 31 -29.99 6.31 -21.06
C GLN A 31 -29.33 6.70 -22.40
N GLY A 32 -28.12 6.17 -22.64
CA GLY A 32 -27.49 6.21 -23.96
C GLY A 32 -28.08 5.08 -24.82
N PRO A 33 -28.66 5.36 -25.99
CA PRO A 33 -29.11 4.32 -26.92
C PRO A 33 -27.91 3.52 -27.44
N ALA A 34 -28.05 2.20 -27.42
CA ALA A 34 -27.23 1.29 -28.19
C ALA A 34 -27.97 0.96 -29.48
N GLU A 35 -27.58 1.56 -30.62
CA GLU A 35 -27.83 1.12 -32.01
C GLU A 35 -26.67 1.74 -32.82
N ASP A 36 -25.62 1.00 -33.13
CA ASP A 36 -25.42 0.26 -34.39
C ASP A 36 -25.81 1.09 -35.63
N ASP A 37 -24.81 1.75 -36.23
CA ASP A 37 -24.81 2.06 -37.66
C ASP A 37 -23.36 1.94 -38.17
N THR A 38 -23.06 0.77 -38.71
CA THR A 38 -21.96 0.52 -39.65
C THR A 38 -22.48 0.99 -41.02
N PRO A 39 -21.77 1.80 -41.84
CA PRO A 39 -20.47 1.42 -42.42
C PRO A 39 -19.49 2.59 -42.66
N PRO A 40 -18.22 2.30 -43.01
CA PRO A 40 -17.90 2.35 -44.43
C PRO A 40 -17.03 1.17 -44.87
N ALA A 41 -17.54 0.45 -45.89
CA ALA A 41 -16.68 -0.27 -46.80
C ALA A 41 -16.23 0.73 -47.87
N GLU A 42 -15.01 1.24 -47.74
CA GLU A 42 -14.27 1.68 -48.91
C GLU A 42 -12.82 1.24 -48.75
N ALA A 43 -12.43 0.39 -49.70
CA ALA A 43 -11.13 -0.20 -49.83
C ALA A 43 -10.18 0.83 -50.42
N GLU A 44 -9.03 1.04 -49.77
CA GLU A 44 -7.81 1.38 -50.48
C GLU A 44 -6.67 0.55 -49.93
N ALA A 45 -6.19 -0.34 -50.79
CA ALA A 45 -5.00 -1.12 -50.61
C ALA A 45 -3.79 -0.17 -50.72
N ALA A 46 -3.09 0.04 -49.61
CA ALA A 46 -1.73 0.55 -49.62
C ALA A 46 -0.77 -0.62 -49.37
N ALA A 47 0.08 -0.89 -50.37
CA ALA A 47 1.12 -1.89 -50.33
C ALA A 47 2.13 -1.62 -49.20
N PRO A 48 2.76 -2.67 -48.63
CA PRO A 48 3.69 -2.53 -47.52
C PRO A 48 5.04 -2.01 -48.01
N GLU A 49 5.35 -0.76 -47.68
CA GLU A 49 6.71 -0.23 -47.79
C GLU A 49 7.46 -0.57 -46.49
N THR A 50 8.36 -1.56 -46.61
CA THR A 50 9.37 -1.86 -45.59
C THR A 50 10.61 -1.04 -45.94
N PRO A 51 11.19 -0.27 -44.99
CA PRO A 51 12.63 -0.37 -44.85
C PRO A 51 13.08 -0.45 -43.37
N GLU A 52 13.81 -1.53 -43.13
CA GLU A 52 15.04 -1.64 -42.33
C GLU A 52 15.14 -0.91 -40.99
N ALA A 53 15.10 -1.74 -39.95
CA ALA A 53 15.65 -1.48 -38.64
C ALA A 53 17.15 -1.13 -38.71
N PRO A 54 17.62 -0.09 -38.00
CA PRO A 54 18.93 -0.14 -37.39
C PRO A 54 18.83 -1.05 -36.16
N ALA A 55 19.52 -2.18 -36.23
CA ALA A 55 19.93 -2.97 -35.08
C ALA A 55 20.86 -2.11 -34.22
N ASP A 56 20.29 -1.38 -33.26
CA ASP A 56 21.03 -0.92 -32.11
C ASP A 56 20.69 -1.88 -30.98
N GLY A 57 21.61 -2.81 -30.73
CA GLY A 57 21.63 -3.66 -29.57
C GLY A 57 21.82 -2.81 -28.32
N ALA A 58 20.79 -2.07 -27.94
CA ALA A 58 20.52 -1.85 -26.54
C ALA A 58 19.97 -3.19 -26.03
N GLU A 59 20.89 -4.08 -25.67
CA GLU A 59 20.66 -4.93 -24.52
C GLU A 59 20.45 -3.94 -23.35
N VAL A 60 19.22 -3.43 -23.24
CA VAL A 60 18.68 -3.04 -21.96
C VAL A 60 18.81 -4.33 -21.19
N ALA A 61 19.89 -4.44 -20.41
CA ALA A 61 19.92 -5.38 -19.34
C ALA A 61 18.68 -5.02 -18.53
N GLU A 62 17.57 -5.71 -18.80
CA GLU A 62 16.42 -5.75 -17.94
C GLU A 62 17.01 -6.23 -16.63
N VAL A 63 17.31 -5.28 -15.77
CA VAL A 63 17.59 -5.53 -14.38
C VAL A 63 16.23 -5.98 -13.87
N THR A 64 15.92 -7.25 -14.12
CA THR A 64 14.87 -8.01 -13.46
C THR A 64 15.35 -8.13 -12.02
N SER A 65 15.32 -7.01 -11.31
CA SER A 65 15.35 -6.98 -9.87
C SER A 65 14.06 -7.66 -9.46
N SER A 66 14.09 -8.99 -9.38
CA SER A 66 12.99 -9.84 -8.94
C SER A 66 12.69 -9.66 -7.44
N GLY A 67 13.09 -8.53 -6.88
CA GLY A 67 13.04 -8.21 -5.46
C GLY A 67 12.61 -6.77 -5.25
N PRO A 68 12.35 -6.39 -3.98
CA PRO A 68 11.87 -5.07 -3.64
C PRO A 68 12.79 -3.96 -4.18
N PRO A 69 12.22 -2.81 -4.54
CA PRO A 69 13.01 -1.65 -4.93
C PRO A 69 13.91 -1.17 -3.78
N ALA A 70 14.95 -0.39 -4.10
CA ALA A 70 15.97 0.01 -3.13
C ALA A 70 15.42 0.71 -1.87
N TYR A 71 14.32 1.47 -2.01
CA TYR A 71 13.63 2.12 -0.90
C TYR A 71 12.84 1.17 0.01
N ALA A 72 12.54 -0.04 -0.47
CA ALA A 72 11.78 -1.07 0.25
C ALA A 72 12.64 -2.32 0.58
N ALA A 73 13.97 -2.21 0.47
CA ALA A 73 14.85 -3.34 0.77
C ALA A 73 14.69 -3.82 2.22
N ALA A 74 15.06 -5.09 2.44
CA ALA A 74 15.04 -5.70 3.76
C ALA A 74 15.90 -4.92 4.76
N TYR A 75 15.40 -4.81 6.00
CA TYR A 75 16.12 -4.18 7.10
C TYR A 75 17.29 -5.08 7.55
N PRO A 76 18.47 -4.54 7.87
CA PRO A 76 19.63 -5.34 8.28
C PRO A 76 19.34 -6.16 9.54
N GLY A 77 19.66 -7.45 9.51
CA GLY A 77 19.42 -8.34 10.65
C GLY A 77 17.94 -8.69 10.89
N ALA A 78 17.04 -8.29 9.98
CA ALA A 78 15.62 -8.66 10.05
C ALA A 78 15.41 -10.18 9.98
N GLN A 79 14.48 -10.65 10.80
CA GLN A 79 13.99 -12.03 10.77
C GLN A 79 12.63 -12.05 10.05
N PRO A 80 12.55 -12.56 8.81
CA PRO A 80 11.34 -12.48 8.00
C PRO A 80 10.23 -13.37 8.58
N SER A 81 8.99 -12.90 8.45
CA SER A 81 7.79 -13.67 8.75
C SER A 81 7.39 -14.52 7.53
N PRO A 82 7.05 -15.80 7.69
CA PRO A 82 6.67 -16.66 6.57
C PRO A 82 5.27 -16.38 5.99
N SER A 83 4.52 -15.43 6.57
CA SER A 83 3.11 -15.18 6.25
C SER A 83 2.87 -14.08 5.20
N ASP A 84 3.93 -13.52 4.60
CA ASP A 84 3.75 -12.46 3.61
C ASP A 84 3.22 -12.99 2.27
N ALA A 85 2.44 -12.14 1.60
CA ALA A 85 2.04 -12.37 0.21
C ALA A 85 3.27 -12.37 -0.72
N PRO A 86 3.22 -13.07 -1.86
CA PRO A 86 4.31 -13.01 -2.83
C PRO A 86 4.52 -11.55 -3.28
N THR A 87 5.75 -11.08 -3.15
CA THR A 87 6.18 -9.77 -3.65
C THR A 87 6.30 -9.82 -5.16
N THR A 88 5.72 -8.84 -5.86
CA THR A 88 5.96 -8.63 -7.30
C THR A 88 6.95 -7.49 -7.49
N ASP A 89 7.48 -7.37 -8.69
CA ASP A 89 8.24 -6.22 -9.18
C ASP A 89 7.44 -4.91 -9.11
N LEU A 90 6.10 -4.99 -9.19
CA LEU A 90 5.20 -3.83 -9.11
C LEU A 90 4.82 -3.44 -7.68
N GLY A 91 5.02 -4.31 -6.69
CA GLY A 91 4.68 -4.01 -5.31
C GLY A 91 4.64 -5.25 -4.41
N GLY A 92 4.61 -5.00 -3.11
CA GLY A 92 4.58 -6.09 -2.15
C GLY A 92 4.48 -5.60 -0.72
N THR A 93 4.36 -6.57 0.17
CA THR A 93 4.46 -6.38 1.61
C THR A 93 5.49 -7.35 2.17
N ALA A 94 6.31 -6.88 3.10
CA ALA A 94 7.25 -7.67 3.85
C ALA A 94 7.08 -7.37 5.34
N THR A 95 7.01 -8.42 6.13
CA THR A 95 6.85 -8.37 7.57
C THR A 95 8.02 -9.09 8.22
N PHE A 96 8.63 -8.46 9.22
CA PHE A 96 9.77 -9.03 9.92
C PHE A 96 9.83 -8.58 11.37
N THR A 97 10.69 -9.23 12.15
CA THR A 97 11.07 -8.76 13.48
C THR A 97 12.54 -8.35 13.52
N THR A 98 12.87 -7.41 14.40
CA THR A 98 14.23 -6.96 14.69
C THR A 98 14.38 -6.64 16.18
N SER A 99 15.60 -6.70 16.72
CA SER A 99 15.93 -6.25 18.07
C SER A 99 16.09 -4.72 18.18
N ASP A 100 16.12 -4.02 17.06
CA ASP A 100 16.21 -2.55 17.05
C ASP A 100 14.89 -1.90 17.44
N SER A 101 14.95 -0.65 17.90
CA SER A 101 13.78 0.12 18.27
C SER A 101 12.93 0.51 17.04
N PRO A 102 11.62 0.75 17.21
CA PRO A 102 10.76 1.24 16.12
C PRO A 102 11.30 2.53 15.49
N GLU A 103 11.98 3.36 16.28
CA GLU A 103 12.54 4.63 15.83
C GLU A 103 13.71 4.44 14.87
N ALA A 104 14.62 3.50 15.19
CA ALA A 104 15.76 3.18 14.32
C ALA A 104 15.30 2.60 12.98
N VAL A 105 14.26 1.75 13.00
CA VAL A 105 13.66 1.19 11.78
C VAL A 105 13.08 2.30 10.90
N ILE A 106 12.31 3.22 11.49
CA ILE A 106 11.68 4.30 10.73
C ILE A 106 12.72 5.27 10.16
N ASP A 107 13.78 5.61 10.91
CA ASP A 107 14.85 6.48 10.43
C ASP A 107 15.61 5.87 9.23
N PHE A 108 15.84 4.56 9.27
CA PHE A 108 16.43 3.81 8.15
C PHE A 108 15.56 3.92 6.88
N TYR A 109 14.26 3.67 6.98
CA TYR A 109 13.37 3.73 5.82
C TYR A 109 13.14 5.16 5.33
N GLN A 110 13.14 6.15 6.23
CA GLN A 110 13.11 7.56 5.84
C GLN A 110 14.32 7.96 5.01
N THR A 111 15.51 7.53 5.43
CA THR A 111 16.76 7.83 4.70
C THR A 111 16.72 7.20 3.32
N ARG A 112 16.35 5.92 3.21
CA ARG A 112 16.22 5.23 1.92
C ARG A 112 15.16 5.85 1.00
N ALA A 113 14.03 6.25 1.57
CA ALA A 113 12.97 6.91 0.81
C ALA A 113 13.50 8.22 0.20
N ARG A 114 14.17 9.06 1.00
CA ARG A 114 14.77 10.31 0.53
C ARG A 114 15.85 10.06 -0.53
N ASP A 115 16.74 9.10 -0.30
CA ASP A 115 17.81 8.76 -1.25
C ASP A 115 17.26 8.24 -2.59
N SER A 116 16.05 7.68 -2.57
CA SER A 116 15.34 7.21 -3.77
C SER A 116 14.41 8.28 -4.38
N GLY A 117 14.44 9.52 -3.88
CA GLY A 117 13.63 10.63 -4.38
C GLY A 117 12.17 10.65 -3.91
N LEU A 118 11.78 9.75 -3.01
CA LEU A 118 10.44 9.77 -2.41
C LEU A 118 10.31 10.93 -1.42
N SER A 119 9.13 11.54 -1.40
CA SER A 119 8.77 12.59 -0.46
C SER A 119 7.89 12.04 0.65
N THR A 120 8.25 12.35 1.90
CA THR A 120 7.44 12.01 3.08
C THR A 120 6.07 12.68 2.98
N VAL A 121 5.01 11.88 3.13
CA VAL A 121 3.62 12.37 3.20
C VAL A 121 2.99 12.17 4.57
N SER A 122 3.52 11.23 5.36
CA SER A 122 3.03 10.97 6.72
C SER A 122 4.14 10.43 7.60
N ALA A 123 4.16 10.88 8.86
CA ALA A 123 4.97 10.34 9.92
C ALA A 123 4.18 10.46 11.23
N LEU A 124 3.81 9.33 11.82
CA LEU A 124 2.96 9.23 13.00
C LEU A 124 3.71 8.46 14.09
N LYS A 125 3.62 8.93 15.32
CA LYS A 125 4.11 8.23 16.52
C LYS A 125 2.98 8.15 17.54
N GLN A 126 2.61 6.94 17.93
CA GLN A 126 1.54 6.65 18.89
C GLN A 126 2.10 5.72 19.97
N GLY A 127 2.51 6.29 21.10
CA GLY A 127 3.23 5.53 22.12
C GLY A 127 4.55 4.99 21.57
N GLN A 128 4.69 3.65 21.54
CA GLN A 128 5.84 2.96 20.97
C GLN A 128 5.65 2.55 19.49
N THR A 129 4.44 2.70 18.95
CA THR A 129 4.17 2.43 17.53
C THR A 129 4.51 3.64 16.69
N GLN A 130 5.15 3.42 15.55
CA GLN A 130 5.47 4.45 14.57
C GLN A 130 5.02 4.01 13.18
N ALA A 131 4.46 4.94 12.43
CA ALA A 131 4.10 4.74 11.04
C ALA A 131 4.73 5.84 10.18
N TYR A 132 5.20 5.46 9.01
CA TYR A 132 5.82 6.33 8.03
C TYR A 132 5.25 6.03 6.65
N ALA A 133 5.02 7.08 5.86
CA ALA A 133 4.65 6.93 4.47
C ALA A 133 5.34 7.98 3.60
N ALA A 134 5.79 7.54 2.43
CA ALA A 134 6.39 8.37 1.40
C ALA A 134 5.85 7.97 0.03
N VAL A 135 5.81 8.95 -0.88
CA VAL A 135 5.36 8.76 -2.26
C VAL A 135 6.29 9.47 -3.22
N ASP A 136 6.30 9.04 -4.47
CA ASP A 136 6.94 9.77 -5.56
C ASP A 136 6.23 11.14 -5.74
N PRO A 137 6.93 12.27 -5.57
CA PRO A 137 6.32 13.59 -5.68
C PRO A 137 5.90 13.93 -7.12
N GLU A 138 6.43 13.23 -8.11
CA GLU A 138 6.12 13.42 -9.53
C GLU A 138 4.86 12.63 -9.95
N GLY A 139 4.28 11.83 -9.05
CA GLY A 139 3.04 11.09 -9.29
C GLY A 139 3.24 9.82 -10.13
N ARG A 140 4.45 9.28 -10.24
CA ARG A 140 4.76 8.05 -10.99
C ARG A 140 4.27 6.76 -10.34
N GLY A 141 3.62 6.85 -9.18
CA GLY A 141 2.98 5.71 -8.50
C GLY A 141 3.87 4.96 -7.52
N ALA A 142 5.15 5.34 -7.35
CA ALA A 142 5.99 4.71 -6.33
C ALA A 142 5.51 5.12 -4.93
N THR A 143 5.30 4.15 -4.05
CA THR A 143 4.89 4.38 -2.67
C THR A 143 5.67 3.50 -1.71
N LEU A 144 5.84 4.00 -0.49
CA LEU A 144 6.41 3.29 0.64
C LEU A 144 5.56 3.57 1.88
N GLN A 145 5.16 2.51 2.58
CA GLN A 145 4.53 2.58 3.88
C GLN A 145 5.27 1.65 4.84
N VAL A 146 5.61 2.14 6.02
CA VAL A 146 6.28 1.37 7.06
C VAL A 146 5.53 1.55 8.36
N VAL A 147 5.22 0.45 9.03
CA VAL A 147 4.66 0.44 10.38
C VAL A 147 5.60 -0.37 11.25
N ALA A 148 6.10 0.23 12.32
CA ALA A 148 6.98 -0.40 13.29
C ALA A 148 6.35 -0.30 14.68
N GLU A 149 6.21 -1.43 15.37
CA GLU A 149 5.58 -1.52 16.69
C GLU A 149 6.25 -2.59 17.55
N PRO A 150 6.13 -2.52 18.89
CA PRO A 150 6.58 -3.61 19.74
C PRO A 150 5.92 -4.93 19.36
N SER A 151 6.69 -6.01 19.32
CA SER A 151 6.17 -7.33 19.00
C SER A 151 5.31 -7.86 20.15
N GLU A 152 4.16 -8.44 19.81
CA GLU A 152 3.28 -9.08 20.79
C GLU A 152 3.89 -10.35 21.39
N ALA A 153 4.83 -10.97 20.69
CA ALA A 153 5.49 -12.21 21.14
C ALA A 153 6.66 -11.92 22.09
N ASP A 154 7.30 -10.77 21.96
CA ASP A 154 8.46 -10.35 22.74
C ASP A 154 8.56 -8.81 22.71
N ASP A 155 8.32 -8.15 23.85
CA ASP A 155 8.33 -6.70 23.97
C ASP A 155 9.71 -6.05 23.76
N SER A 156 10.77 -6.85 23.75
CA SER A 156 12.13 -6.41 23.39
C SER A 156 12.39 -6.40 21.88
N GLN A 157 11.48 -6.96 21.09
CA GLN A 157 11.56 -6.96 19.63
C GLN A 157 10.57 -5.96 19.02
N THR A 158 10.94 -5.42 17.87
CA THR A 158 10.06 -4.64 17.02
C THR A 158 9.53 -5.51 15.89
N ARG A 159 8.22 -5.57 15.72
CA ARG A 159 7.56 -6.07 14.52
C ARG A 159 7.43 -4.92 13.52
N VAL A 160 7.79 -5.19 12.28
CA VAL A 160 7.76 -4.20 11.20
C VAL A 160 6.96 -4.77 10.03
N SER A 161 6.09 -3.96 9.46
CA SER A 161 5.43 -4.22 8.18
C SER A 161 5.79 -3.11 7.20
N VAL A 162 6.35 -3.51 6.06
CA VAL A 162 6.78 -2.63 4.97
C VAL A 162 5.94 -2.97 3.75
N THR A 163 5.21 -2.00 3.23
CA THR A 163 4.41 -2.12 2.01
C THR A 163 4.93 -1.13 0.98
N TRP A 164 5.05 -1.56 -0.27
CA TRP A 164 5.53 -0.71 -1.35
C TRP A 164 4.80 -0.96 -2.66
N THR A 165 4.91 0.01 -3.55
CA THR A 165 4.54 -0.09 -4.97
C THR A 165 5.67 0.53 -5.78
N ALA A 166 6.04 -0.08 -6.90
CA ALA A 166 7.01 0.47 -7.83
C ALA A 166 6.39 1.60 -8.67
N GLY A 167 7.19 2.61 -8.99
CA GLY A 167 6.80 3.64 -9.96
C GLY A 167 6.88 3.11 -11.39
N GLN A 168 6.08 3.70 -12.27
CA GLN A 168 6.06 3.44 -13.72
C GLN A 168 6.78 4.54 -14.49
#